data_AF-A0A960E7K7-F1
#
_entry.id   AF-A0A960E7K7-F1
#
_cell.length_a   1.000
_cell.length_b   1.000
_cell.length_c   1.000
_cell.angle_alpha   90.00
_cell.angle_beta   90.00
_cell.angle_gamma   90.00
#
_symmetry.space_group_name_H-M   'P 1'
#
loop_
_entity.id
_entity.type
_entity.pdbx_description
1 polymer ?
#
loop_
_entity_poly.entity_id
_entity_poly.type
_entity_poly.pdbx_seq_one_letter_code
_entity_poly.pdbx_strand_id
1 'polypeptide(L)' 'MATRAMPGQRSFDDLGTPLHEVTFCVLDLETTGGSRSDDMITEIGVVKVRGGECLGTFHTLVNP' A
#
# COMPACT_ATOMS: atom_id res chain seq x y z
N MET A 1 32.58 3.96 -37.56
CA MET A 1 32.25 2.86 -36.62
C MET A 1 31.85 3.49 -35.29
N ALA A 2 30.55 3.65 -35.02
CA ALA A 2 30.08 4.20 -33.74
C ALA A 2 29.82 3.04 -32.78
N THR A 3 30.53 3.00 -31.65
CA THR A 3 30.31 1.99 -30.62
C THR A 3 28.98 2.30 -29.92
N ARG A 4 28.07 1.33 -29.89
CA ARG A 4 26.80 1.46 -29.17
C ARG A 4 27.09 1.20 -27.70
N ALA A 5 26.99 2.23 -26.86
CA ALA A 5 27.05 2.06 -25.41
C ALA A 5 25.95 1.09 -25.00
N MET A 6 26.32 -0.06 -24.44
CA MET A 6 25.35 -0.96 -23.83
C MET A 6 24.84 -0.28 -22.54
N PRO A 7 23.53 -0.25 -22.29
CA PRO A 7 23.03 0.26 -21.01
C PRO A 7 23.67 -0.58 -19.90
N GLY A 8 24.35 0.07 -18.95
CA GLY A 8 24.91 -0.59 -17.78
C GLY A 8 23.82 -1.28 -16.96
N GLN A 9 24.15 -2.40 -16.33
CA GLN A 9 23.26 -3.06 -15.37
C GLN A 9 22.96 -2.08 -14.22
N ARG A 10 21.67 -1.86 -13.96
CA ARG A 10 21.20 -1.02 -12.83
C ARG A 10 21.38 -1.74 -11.49
N SER A 11 21.61 -0.99 -10.42
CA SER A 11 21.59 -1.50 -9.05
C SER A 11 20.19 -1.42 -8.43
N PHE A 12 20.00 -2.05 -7.27
CA PHE A 12 18.76 -1.89 -6.51
C PHE A 12 18.56 -0.46 -5.97
N ASP A 13 19.65 0.30 -5.80
CA ASP A 13 19.58 1.70 -5.37
C ASP A 13 18.94 2.59 -6.45
N ASP A 14 18.99 2.16 -7.71
CA ASP A 14 18.34 2.85 -8.83
C ASP A 14 16.81 2.63 -8.87
N LEU A 15 16.24 1.80 -7.97
CA LEU A 15 14.80 1.53 -7.90
C LEU A 15 14.01 2.58 -7.12
N GLY A 16 14.68 3.55 -6.49
CA GLY A 16 14.05 4.60 -5.69
C GLY A 16 13.98 4.22 -4.21
N THR A 17 12.84 4.49 -3.56
CA THR A 17 12.70 4.27 -2.11
C THR A 17 12.74 2.77 -1.78
N PRO A 18 13.64 2.31 -0.89
CA PRO A 18 13.68 0.94 -0.43
C PRO A 18 12.35 0.52 0.19
N LEU A 19 11.89 -0.71 -0.08
CA LEU A 19 10.57 -1.19 0.36
C LEU A 19 10.36 -1.08 1.89
N HIS A 20 11.41 -1.29 2.67
CA HIS A 20 11.35 -1.21 4.13
C HIS A 20 11.24 0.23 4.66
N GLU A 21 11.55 1.24 3.84
CA GLU A 21 11.39 2.66 4.18
C GLU A 21 9.99 3.18 3.81
N VAL A 22 9.26 2.47 2.93
CA VAL A 22 7.90 2.84 2.53
C VAL A 22 6.92 2.65 3.70
N THR A 23 6.08 3.65 3.93
CA THR A 23 4.92 3.51 4.82
C THR A 23 3.73 2.99 4.05
N PHE A 24 3.21 1.86 4.50
CA PHE A 24 1.97 1.27 4.02
C PHE A 24 0.83 1.54 5.01
N CYS A 25 -0.38 1.65 4.47
CA CYS A 25 -1.60 1.42 5.22
C CYS A 25 -2.20 0.12 4.69
N VAL A 26 -2.37 -0.85 5.58
CA VAL A 26 -3.10 -2.09 5.30
C VAL A 26 -4.54 -1.83 5.72
N LEU A 27 -5.46 -1.95 4.77
CA LEU A 27 -6.88 -1.68 4.97
C LEU A 27 -7.64 -3.00 5.00
N ASP A 28 -8.58 -3.08 5.93
CA ASP A 28 -9.63 -4.09 5.96
C ASP A 28 -10.99 -3.37 6.00
N LEU A 29 -11.94 -3.85 5.19
CA LEU A 29 -13.24 -3.20 5.01
C LEU A 29 -14.34 -4.24 5.15
N GLU A 30 -15.36 -3.90 5.92
CA GLU A 30 -16.61 -4.64 5.96
C GLU A 30 -17.70 -3.88 5.21
N THR A 31 -18.58 -4.62 4.57
CA THR A 31 -19.64 -4.08 3.70
C THR A 31 -20.97 -4.77 3.93
N THR A 32 -22.07 -4.14 3.56
CA THR A 32 -23.41 -4.78 3.58
C THR A 32 -23.55 -5.89 2.53
N GLY A 33 -22.65 -5.94 1.55
CA GLY A 33 -22.61 -6.87 0.43
C GLY A 33 -21.57 -6.46 -0.62
N GLY A 34 -21.52 -7.18 -1.75
CA GLY A 34 -20.49 -6.96 -2.79
C GLY A 34 -20.87 -5.99 -3.92
N SER A 35 -22.09 -5.45 -3.95
CA SER A 35 -22.53 -4.53 -5.00
C SER A 35 -21.92 -3.14 -4.81
N ARG A 36 -21.10 -2.70 -5.77
CA ARG A 36 -20.59 -1.32 -5.77
C ARG A 36 -21.71 -0.26 -5.78
N SER A 37 -22.86 -0.59 -6.36
CA SER A 37 -23.96 0.36 -6.57
C SER A 37 -24.92 0.43 -5.40
N ASP A 38 -25.11 -0.69 -4.70
CA ASP A 38 -26.22 -0.86 -3.74
C ASP A 38 -25.73 -1.10 -2.30
N ASP A 39 -24.49 -1.56 -2.13
CA ASP A 39 -23.94 -1.86 -0.81
C ASP A 39 -23.05 -0.75 -0.26
N MET A 40 -22.98 -0.68 1.06
CA MET A 40 -22.28 0.36 1.81
C MET A 40 -21.17 -0.24 2.68
N ILE A 41 -20.13 0.55 2.97
CA ILE A 41 -19.13 0.21 3.98
C ILE A 41 -19.76 0.37 5.37
N THR A 42 -19.57 -0.64 6.22
CA THR A 42 -20.06 -0.66 7.60
C THR A 42 -18.93 -0.46 8.62
N GLU A 43 -17.69 -0.83 8.26
CA GLU A 43 -16.52 -0.70 9.12
C GLU A 43 -15.26 -0.41 8.31
N ILE A 44 -14.32 0.34 8.92
CA ILE A 44 -12.98 0.58 8.38
C ILE A 44 -11.95 0.22 9.44
N GLY A 45 -11.11 -0.78 9.14
CA GLY A 45 -9.90 -1.13 9.89
C GLY A 45 -8.64 -0.72 9.12
N VAL A 46 -7.69 -0.07 9.78
CA VAL A 46 -6.41 0.31 9.18
C VAL A 46 -5.25 0.04 10.12
N VAL A 47 -4.19 -0.55 9.57
CA VAL A 47 -2.88 -0.67 10.23
C VAL A 47 -1.84 0.10 9.41
N LYS A 48 -1.19 1.07 10.04
CA LYS A 48 -0.05 1.79 9.46
C LYS A 48 1.23 0.99 9.75
N VAL A 49 2.00 0.66 8.72
CA VAL A 49 3.19 -0.19 8.82
C VAL A 49 4.38 0.42 8.07
N ARG A 50 5.60 0.25 8.58
CA ARG A 50 6.86 0.57 7.87
C ARG A 50 7.93 -0.42 8.30
N GLY A 51 8.68 -0.98 7.35
CA GLY A 51 9.78 -1.89 7.67
C GLY A 51 9.37 -3.15 8.44
N GLY A 52 8.10 -3.57 8.33
CA GLY A 52 7.53 -4.68 9.10
C GLY A 52 6.95 -4.29 10.46
N GLU A 53 7.16 -3.06 10.92
CA GLU A 53 6.69 -2.58 12.22
C GLU A 53 5.34 -1.86 12.14
N CYS A 54 4.45 -2.16 13.09
CA CYS A 54 3.18 -1.45 13.25
C CYS A 54 3.42 -0.08 13.90
N LEU A 55 3.11 0.98 13.16
CA LEU A 55 3.26 2.36 13.60
C LEU A 55 1.98 2.94 14.23
N GLY A 56 0.85 2.28 14.04
CA GLY A 56 -0.43 2.71 14.59
C GLY A 56 -1.61 2.02 13.93
N THR A 57 -2.75 2.08 14.61
CA THR A 57 -4.02 1.53 14.14
C THR A 57 -5.09 2.61 14.10
N PHE A 58 -6.06 2.42 13.21
CA PHE A 58 -7.29 3.20 13.17
C PHE A 58 -8.45 2.24 12.97
N HIS A 59 -9.55 2.49 13.66
CA HIS A 59 -10.77 1.71 13.56
C HIS A 59 -11.98 2.62 13.73
N THR A 60 -13.00 2.40 12.92
CA THR A 60 -14.31 3.04 13.10
C THR A 60 -15.42 2.20 12.50
N LEU A 61 -16.57 2.21 13.17
CA LEU A 61 -17.85 1.86 12.55
C LEU A 61 -18.34 3.04 11.71
N VAL A 62 -19.08 2.75 10.65
CA VAL A 62 -19.66 3.74 9.75
C VAL A 62 -21.18 3.68 9.87
N ASN A 63 -21.81 4.80 10.21
CA ASN A 63 -23.27 4.95 10.36
C ASN A 63 -23.92 3.81 11.20
N PRO A 64 -23.56 3.67 12.48
CA PRO A 64 -24.11 2.65 13.37
C PRO A 64 -25.58 2.89 13.75
#